data_AF-F9UJ80-F1
#
_entry.id   AF-F9UJ80-F1
#
_cell.length_a   1.000
_cell.length_b   1.000
_cell.length_c   1.000
_cell.angle_alpha   90.00
_cell.angle_beta   90.00
_cell.angle_gamma   90.00
#
_symmetry.space_group_name_H-M   'P 1'
#
loop_
_entity.id
_entity.type
_entity.pdbx_description
1 polymer ?
#
loop_
_entity_poly.entity_id
_entity_poly.type
_entity_poly.pdbx_seq_one_letter_code
_entity_poly.pdbx_strand_id
1 'polypeptide(L)'
;MTKSSTKKTLDEKAKGWYQVFKANSNFFRGRLSTFINTFLLSAVLAIVIMVVSLVAISKDPNMENKNKIVLIIVAVIAFLIFVWITNIFVANFLVLMLIKKLDREHDKDQALKTIKYWVVSTFKKYPQKYLELLAEPKVEDFLDKK
;
A
#
# COMPACT_ATOMS: atom_id res chain seq x y z
N MET A 1 26.67 -11.39 -17.81
CA MET A 1 26.59 -10.63 -16.54
C MET A 1 25.83 -11.43 -15.50
N THR A 2 26.54 -12.00 -14.53
CA THR A 2 25.98 -12.74 -13.41
C THR A 2 25.18 -11.78 -12.53
N LYS A 3 23.83 -11.82 -12.62
CA LYS A 3 22.95 -11.25 -11.58
C LYS A 3 23.17 -12.05 -10.29
N SER A 4 24.16 -11.64 -9.51
CA SER A 4 24.29 -12.05 -8.12
C SER A 4 23.03 -11.57 -7.40
N SER A 5 22.04 -12.46 -7.22
CA SER A 5 20.90 -12.20 -6.36
C SER A 5 21.36 -12.32 -4.91
N THR A 6 22.25 -11.43 -4.46
CA THR A 6 22.61 -11.37 -3.04
C THR A 6 21.33 -11.04 -2.28
N LYS A 7 20.86 -11.98 -1.46
CA LYS A 7 19.62 -11.84 -0.70
C LYS A 7 19.79 -10.69 0.29
N LYS A 8 19.35 -9.50 -0.08
CA LYS A 8 19.47 -8.30 0.75
C LYS A 8 18.75 -8.48 2.07
N THR A 9 19.41 -8.09 3.16
CA THR A 9 18.86 -8.12 4.51
C THR A 9 17.69 -7.14 4.65
N LEU A 10 16.86 -7.31 5.69
CA LEU A 10 15.75 -6.39 5.98
C LEU A 10 16.25 -4.94 6.11
N ASP A 11 17.42 -4.77 6.71
CA ASP A 11 18.02 -3.47 7.01
C ASP A 11 18.51 -2.78 5.74
N GLU A 12 19.13 -3.52 4.82
CA GLU A 12 19.50 -2.98 3.50
C GLU A 12 18.25 -2.56 2.70
N LYS A 13 17.19 -3.39 2.72
CA LYS A 13 15.92 -3.05 2.08
C LYS A 13 15.31 -1.78 2.68
N ALA A 14 15.33 -1.65 4.00
CA ALA A 14 14.81 -0.48 4.68
C ALA A 14 15.60 0.79 4.34
N LYS A 15 16.93 0.72 4.29
CA LYS A 15 17.79 1.83 3.87
C LYS A 15 17.55 2.23 2.41
N GLY A 16 17.40 1.27 1.51
CA GLY A 16 17.10 1.55 0.11
C GLY A 16 15.75 2.26 -0.06
N TRP A 17 14.70 1.77 0.61
CA TRP A 17 13.39 2.42 0.58
C TRP A 17 13.42 3.81 1.24
N TYR A 18 14.20 4.01 2.31
CA TYR A 18 14.39 5.31 2.94
C TYR A 18 14.94 6.35 1.96
N GLN A 19 15.96 5.99 1.17
CA GLN A 19 16.52 6.89 0.15
C GLN A 19 15.50 7.25 -0.92
N VAL A 20 14.74 6.26 -1.39
CA VAL A 20 13.67 6.47 -2.39
C VAL A 20 12.60 7.42 -1.88
N PHE A 21 12.18 7.27 -0.62
CA PHE A 21 11.20 8.16 0.00
C PHE A 21 11.72 9.57 0.21
N LYS A 22 12.98 9.71 0.66
CA LYS A 22 13.57 11.03 0.88
C LYS A 22 13.71 11.81 -0.44
N ALA A 23 14.09 11.13 -1.52
CA ALA A 23 14.30 11.77 -2.82
C ALA A 23 12.99 12.10 -3.56
N ASN A 24 11.90 11.35 -3.33
CA ASN A 24 10.64 11.49 -4.08
C ASN A 24 9.41 11.62 -3.17
N SER A 25 9.51 12.34 -2.05
CA SER A 25 8.44 12.43 -1.04
C SER A 25 7.09 12.87 -1.61
N ASN A 26 7.08 13.84 -2.52
CA ASN A 26 5.86 14.38 -3.15
C ASN A 26 5.11 13.35 -4.02
N PHE A 27 5.83 12.50 -4.76
CA PHE A 27 5.21 11.42 -5.56
C PHE A 27 4.45 10.44 -4.65
N PHE A 28 5.08 10.04 -3.54
CA PHE A 28 4.46 9.13 -2.59
C PHE A 28 3.29 9.77 -1.84
N ARG A 29 3.34 11.09 -1.55
CA ARG A 29 2.19 11.85 -1.01
C ARG A 29 0.98 11.82 -1.95
N GLY A 30 1.20 12.12 -3.23
CA GLY A 30 0.13 12.13 -4.23
C GLY A 30 -0.51 10.75 -4.39
N ARG A 31 0.31 9.71 -4.56
CA ARG A 31 -0.15 8.33 -4.66
C ARG A 31 -0.95 7.89 -3.43
N LEU A 32 -0.51 8.30 -2.24
CA LEU A 32 -1.15 7.98 -0.98
C LEU A 32 -2.50 8.70 -0.81
N SER A 33 -2.60 9.96 -1.22
CA SER A 33 -3.88 10.70 -1.24
C SER A 33 -4.91 9.98 -2.10
N THR A 34 -4.53 9.55 -3.30
CA THR A 34 -5.38 8.73 -4.17
C THR A 34 -5.82 7.43 -3.48
N PHE A 35 -4.89 6.73 -2.83
CA PHE A 35 -5.23 5.51 -2.09
C PHE A 35 -6.20 5.74 -0.93
N ILE A 36 -6.05 6.83 -0.17
CA ILE A 36 -6.97 7.19 0.92
C ILE A 36 -8.37 7.47 0.37
N ASN A 37 -8.46 8.25 -0.71
CA ASN A 37 -9.76 8.55 -1.34
C ASN A 37 -10.43 7.29 -1.88
N THR A 38 -9.69 6.40 -2.54
CA THR A 38 -10.21 5.11 -3.00
C THR A 38 -10.66 4.24 -1.83
N PHE A 39 -9.88 4.18 -0.75
CA PHE A 39 -10.25 3.43 0.46
C PHE A 39 -11.56 3.94 1.06
N LEU A 40 -11.70 5.25 1.24
CA LEU A 40 -12.91 5.86 1.79
C LEU A 40 -14.13 5.57 0.91
N LEU A 41 -13.99 5.68 -0.41
CA LEU A 41 -15.06 5.36 -1.35
C LEU A 41 -15.47 3.87 -1.26
N SER A 42 -14.50 2.97 -1.26
CA SER A 42 -14.76 1.53 -1.11
C SER A 42 -15.40 1.18 0.23
N ALA A 43 -15.01 1.86 1.31
CA ALA A 43 -15.60 1.68 2.63
C ALA A 43 -17.07 2.09 2.66
N VAL A 44 -17.40 3.24 2.08
CA VAL A 44 -18.79 3.72 1.98
C VAL A 44 -19.63 2.74 1.16
N LEU A 45 -19.13 2.28 0.01
CA LEU A 45 -19.85 1.30 -0.82
C LEU A 45 -20.08 -0.03 -0.09
N ALA A 46 -19.08 -0.54 0.63
CA ALA A 46 -19.21 -1.78 1.39
C ALA A 46 -20.26 -1.65 2.50
N ILE A 47 -20.31 -0.51 3.20
CA ILE A 47 -21.33 -0.21 4.21
C ILE A 47 -22.72 -0.18 3.58
N VAL A 48 -22.89 0.51 2.44
CA VAL A 48 -24.17 0.58 1.73
C VAL A 48 -24.64 -0.83 1.34
N ILE A 49 -23.77 -1.66 0.77
CA ILE A 49 -24.11 -3.04 0.41
C ILE A 49 -24.54 -3.84 1.64
N MET A 50 -23.80 -3.76 2.75
CA MET A 50 -24.16 -4.47 3.99
C MET A 50 -25.52 -4.02 4.54
N VAL A 51 -25.79 -2.71 4.57
CA VAL A 51 -27.07 -2.16 5.04
C VAL A 51 -28.22 -2.61 4.15
N VAL A 52 -28.08 -2.52 2.84
CA VAL A 52 -29.12 -2.94 1.89
C VAL A 52 -29.41 -4.43 2.03
N SER A 53 -28.38 -5.27 2.13
CA SER A 53 -28.56 -6.72 2.34
C SER A 53 -29.26 -7.03 3.67
N LEU A 54 -28.89 -6.35 4.77
CA LEU A 54 -29.53 -6.50 6.07
C LEU A 54 -31.01 -6.08 6.05
N VAL A 55 -31.32 -4.93 5.43
CA VAL A 55 -32.69 -4.43 5.31
C VAL A 55 -33.54 -5.37 4.45
N ALA A 56 -33.00 -5.86 3.34
CA ALA A 56 -33.70 -6.81 2.47
C ALA A 56 -34.02 -8.14 3.19
N ILE A 57 -33.08 -8.67 3.97
CA ILE A 57 -33.28 -9.91 4.74
C ILE A 57 -34.29 -9.71 5.89
N SER A 58 -34.26 -8.56 6.55
CA SER A 58 -35.10 -8.28 7.72
C SER A 58 -36.54 -7.89 7.39
N LYS A 59 -36.79 -7.25 6.24
CA LYS A 59 -38.14 -6.80 5.86
C LYS A 59 -39.00 -7.87 5.21
N ASP A 60 -38.41 -8.86 4.56
CA ASP A 60 -39.17 -9.91 3.87
C ASP A 60 -38.99 -11.27 4.55
N PRO A 61 -39.85 -11.60 5.54
CA PRO A 61 -39.79 -12.89 6.21
C PRO A 61 -40.10 -14.05 5.24
N ASN A 62 -40.86 -13.80 4.17
CA ASN A 62 -41.28 -14.79 3.18
C ASN A 62 -40.28 -14.95 2.03
N MET A 63 -39.19 -14.17 2.01
CA MET A 63 -38.16 -14.30 0.99
C MET A 63 -37.64 -15.74 0.93
N GLU A 64 -37.60 -16.30 -0.29
CA GLU A 64 -37.10 -17.65 -0.52
C GLU A 64 -35.69 -17.82 0.06
N ASN A 65 -35.45 -18.98 0.68
CA ASN A 65 -34.16 -19.30 1.31
C ASN A 65 -32.97 -19.12 0.35
N LYS A 66 -33.16 -19.39 -0.95
CA LYS A 66 -32.11 -19.18 -1.98
C LYS A 66 -31.69 -17.71 -2.06
N ASN A 67 -32.63 -16.77 -2.05
CA ASN A 67 -32.36 -15.34 -2.14
C ASN A 67 -31.69 -14.81 -0.86
N LYS A 68 -32.13 -15.29 0.32
CA LYS A 68 -31.48 -14.97 1.60
C LYS A 68 -30.02 -15.44 1.61
N ILE A 69 -29.75 -16.66 1.16
CA ILE A 69 -28.38 -17.20 1.06
C ILE A 69 -27.52 -16.36 0.11
N VAL A 70 -28.05 -15.98 -1.06
CA VAL A 70 -27.32 -15.13 -2.02
C VAL A 70 -26.96 -13.78 -1.39
N LEU A 71 -27.89 -13.12 -0.69
CA LEU A 71 -27.61 -11.84 -0.02
C LEU A 71 -26.56 -11.98 1.09
N ILE A 72 -26.58 -13.08 1.85
CA ILE A 72 -25.56 -13.39 2.86
C ILE A 72 -24.20 -13.58 2.19
N ILE A 73 -24.12 -14.34 1.10
CA ILE A 73 -22.86 -14.55 0.35
C ILE A 73 -22.32 -13.21 -0.16
N VAL A 74 -23.17 -12.35 -0.75
CA VAL A 74 -22.77 -11.02 -1.21
C VAL A 74 -22.25 -10.16 -0.06
N ALA A 75 -22.92 -10.17 1.09
CA ALA A 75 -22.48 -9.43 2.28
C ALA A 75 -21.12 -9.94 2.80
N VAL A 76 -20.91 -11.26 2.83
CA VAL A 76 -19.63 -11.88 3.23
C VAL A 76 -18.51 -11.50 2.25
N ILE A 77 -18.76 -11.54 0.94
CA ILE A 77 -17.77 -11.15 -0.07
C ILE A 77 -17.42 -9.65 0.07
N ALA A 78 -18.43 -8.80 0.24
CA ALA A 78 -18.22 -7.36 0.47
C ALA A 78 -17.39 -7.11 1.73
N PHE A 79 -17.65 -7.84 2.82
CA PHE A 79 -16.88 -7.79 4.05
C PHE A 79 -15.43 -8.24 3.85
N LEU A 80 -15.19 -9.35 3.14
CA LEU A 80 -13.84 -9.84 2.84
C LEU A 80 -13.05 -8.83 1.99
N ILE A 81 -13.68 -8.23 0.98
CA ILE A 81 -13.08 -7.16 0.18
C ILE A 81 -12.74 -5.96 1.07
N PHE A 82 -13.66 -5.56 1.96
CA PHE A 82 -13.41 -4.48 2.90
C PHE A 82 -12.22 -4.76 3.83
N VAL A 83 -12.11 -5.96 4.40
CA VAL A 83 -10.98 -6.38 5.24
C VAL A 83 -9.67 -6.35 4.44
N TRP A 84 -9.67 -6.83 3.20
CA TRP A 84 -8.50 -6.82 2.32
C TRP A 84 -8.02 -5.41 2.00
N ILE A 85 -8.94 -4.51 1.61
CA ILE A 85 -8.63 -3.11 1.34
C ILE A 85 -8.16 -2.40 2.63
N THR A 86 -8.73 -2.72 3.79
CA THR A 86 -8.31 -2.18 5.09
C THR A 86 -6.87 -2.58 5.44
N ASN A 87 -6.47 -3.82 5.18
CA ASN A 87 -5.09 -4.26 5.39
C ASN A 87 -4.11 -3.45 4.52
N ILE A 88 -4.44 -3.27 3.23
CA ILE A 88 -3.65 -2.43 2.32
C ILE A 88 -3.62 -0.97 2.81
N PHE A 89 -4.73 -0.44 3.29
CA PHE A 89 -4.82 0.92 3.81
C PHE A 89 -3.91 1.13 5.03
N VAL A 90 -3.93 0.23 6.01
CA VAL A 90 -3.05 0.31 7.21
C VAL A 90 -1.58 0.33 6.79
N ALA A 91 -1.19 -0.53 5.85
CA ALA A 91 0.17 -0.57 5.34
C ALA A 91 0.59 0.76 4.66
N ASN A 92 -0.32 1.39 3.91
CA ASN A 92 -0.08 2.70 3.28
C ASN A 92 -0.15 3.86 4.28
N PHE A 93 -0.97 3.78 5.32
CA PHE A 93 -1.01 4.77 6.40
C PHE A 93 0.32 4.87 7.14
N LEU A 94 1.02 3.75 7.32
CA LEU A 94 2.40 3.74 7.84
C LEU A 94 3.37 4.54 6.95
N VAL A 95 3.17 4.55 5.63
CA VAL A 95 3.91 5.40 4.69
C VAL A 95 3.62 6.88 4.91
N LEU A 96 2.37 7.23 5.25
CA LEU A 96 2.01 8.61 5.58
C LEU A 96 2.80 9.10 6.79
N MET A 97 2.85 8.27 7.83
CA MET A 97 3.64 8.57 9.02
C MET A 97 5.12 8.69 8.69
N LEU A 98 5.66 7.86 7.79
CA LEU A 98 7.03 7.96 7.31
C LEU A 98 7.33 9.28 6.62
N ILE A 99 6.50 9.65 5.65
CA ILE A 99 6.71 10.88 4.88
C ILE A 99 6.58 12.12 5.77
N LYS A 100 5.63 12.14 6.71
CA LYS A 100 5.51 13.23 7.69
C LYS A 100 6.70 13.30 8.65
N LYS A 101 7.27 12.14 9.03
CA LYS A 101 8.47 12.06 9.87
C LYS A 101 9.76 12.39 9.12
N LEU A 102 9.83 12.13 7.82
CA LEU A 102 11.00 12.46 6.99
C LEU A 102 11.13 13.97 6.74
N ASP A 103 10.01 14.67 6.59
CA ASP A 103 9.98 16.13 6.42
C ASP A 103 10.29 16.89 7.72
N ARG A 104 10.12 16.26 8.89
CA ARG A 104 10.57 16.80 10.18
C ARG A 104 11.91 16.17 10.47
N GLU A 105 13.02 16.88 10.27
CA GLU A 105 14.42 16.40 10.31
C GLU A 105 14.89 15.60 11.57
N HIS A 106 14.00 15.20 12.47
CA HIS A 106 14.35 14.85 13.84
C HIS A 106 14.44 13.37 14.23
N ASP A 107 14.15 12.37 13.38
CA ASP A 107 14.31 10.97 13.84
C ASP A 107 14.51 9.91 12.73
N LYS A 108 15.76 9.83 12.22
CA LYS A 108 16.17 8.82 11.21
C LYS A 108 15.96 7.39 11.69
N ASP A 109 16.17 7.12 12.97
CA ASP A 109 16.07 5.78 13.54
C ASP A 109 14.62 5.32 13.65
N GLN A 110 13.72 6.23 14.05
CA GLN A 110 12.30 5.94 14.07
C GLN A 110 11.72 5.78 12.67
N ALA A 111 12.17 6.57 11.69
CA ALA A 111 11.81 6.39 10.29
C ALA A 111 12.24 5.02 9.76
N LEU A 112 13.46 4.57 10.05
CA LEU A 112 13.94 3.24 9.65
C LEU A 112 13.12 2.10 10.28
N LYS A 113 12.72 2.21 11.56
CA LYS A 113 11.84 1.21 12.20
C LYS A 113 10.50 1.07 11.48
N THR A 114 9.87 2.19 11.11
CA THR A 114 8.59 2.15 10.39
C THR A 114 8.76 1.63 8.95
N ILE A 115 9.87 1.95 8.26
CA ILE A 115 10.14 1.37 6.93
C ILE A 115 10.36 -0.14 7.01
N LYS A 116 11.03 -0.65 8.05
CA LYS A 116 11.20 -2.11 8.23
C LYS A 116 9.85 -2.82 8.25
N TYR A 117 8.88 -2.33 9.02
CA TYR A 117 7.54 -2.91 9.06
C TYR A 117 6.82 -2.82 7.71
N TRP A 118 6.99 -1.71 7.01
CA TRP A 118 6.42 -1.51 5.68
C TRP A 118 7.03 -2.41 4.61
N VAL A 119 8.34 -2.66 4.65
CA VAL A 119 9.04 -3.63 3.79
C VAL A 119 8.54 -5.06 4.04
N VAL A 120 8.30 -5.43 5.30
CA VAL A 120 7.73 -6.75 5.62
C VAL A 120 6.30 -6.90 5.10
N SER A 121 5.46 -5.88 5.30
CA SER A 121 4.03 -5.93 4.96
C SER A 121 3.74 -5.74 3.46
N THR A 122 4.45 -4.83 2.81
CA THR A 122 4.06 -4.32 1.47
C THR A 122 5.10 -4.65 0.39
N PHE A 123 6.39 -4.50 0.68
CA PHE A 123 7.46 -4.63 -0.31
C PHE A 123 8.49 -5.68 0.09
N LYS A 124 8.19 -6.96 -0.19
CA LYS A 124 9.14 -8.07 0.04
C LYS A 124 10.46 -7.92 -0.74
N LYS A 125 10.48 -7.08 -1.79
CA LYS A 125 11.61 -6.87 -2.72
C LYS A 125 12.39 -5.58 -2.42
N TYR A 126 13.68 -5.61 -2.74
CA TYR A 126 14.57 -4.43 -2.70
C TYR A 126 14.18 -3.44 -3.82
N PRO A 127 14.17 -2.11 -3.57
CA PRO A 127 13.70 -1.10 -4.53
C PRO A 127 14.73 -0.77 -5.61
N GLN A 128 15.27 -1.78 -6.26
CA GLN A 128 16.41 -1.61 -7.18
C GLN A 128 16.11 -0.63 -8.31
N LYS A 129 14.98 -0.79 -9.01
CA LYS A 129 14.57 0.11 -10.10
C LYS A 129 14.42 1.57 -9.65
N TYR A 130 13.92 1.81 -8.43
CA TYR A 130 13.73 3.17 -7.93
C TYR A 130 15.06 3.81 -7.54
N LEU A 131 16.02 3.02 -7.05
CA LEU A 131 17.37 3.50 -6.75
C LEU A 131 18.17 3.75 -8.03
N GLU A 132 18.01 2.93 -9.06
CA GLU A 132 18.63 3.15 -10.37
C GLU A 132 18.15 4.46 -11.01
N LEU A 133 16.85 4.79 -10.87
CA LEU A 133 16.29 6.07 -11.32
C LEU A 133 16.77 7.29 -10.52
N LEU A 134 17.35 7.07 -9.34
CA LEU A 134 17.91 8.11 -8.48
C LEU A 134 19.42 8.26 -8.63
N ALA A 135 20.09 7.29 -9.25
CA ALA A 135 21.50 7.41 -9.59
C ALA A 135 21.61 8.37 -10.78
N GLU A 136 22.40 9.42 -10.65
CA GLU A 136 22.72 10.32 -11.76
C GLU A 136 23.29 9.49 -12.93
N PRO A 137 22.96 9.84 -14.19
CA PRO A 137 23.53 9.15 -15.34
C PRO A 137 25.04 9.30 -15.29
N LYS A 138 25.76 8.18 -15.36
CA LYS A 138 27.22 8.22 -15.36
C LYS A 138 27.68 8.89 -16.64
N VAL A 139 28.66 9.80 -16.54
CA VAL A 139 29.26 10.51 -17.68
C VAL A 139 29.76 9.52 -18.75
N GLU A 140 30.14 8.31 -18.33
CA GLU A 140 30.54 7.17 -19.17
C GLU A 140 29.45 6.76 -20.19
N ASP A 141 28.16 6.85 -19.85
CA ASP A 141 27.04 6.50 -20.75
C ASP A 141 26.87 7.51 -21.91
N PHE A 142 27.49 8.69 -21.80
CA PHE A 142 27.50 9.72 -22.85
C PHE A 142 28.74 9.66 -23.74
N LEU A 143 29.80 8.98 -23.30
CA LEU A 143 31.06 8.89 -24.05
C LEU A 143 31.09 7.71 -25.04
N ASP A 144 30.29 6.66 -24.81
CA ASP A 144 30.16 5.49 -25.71
C ASP A 144 29.20 5.70 -26.90
N LYS A 145 28.70 6.92 -27.11
CA LYS A 145 27.80 7.28 -28.23
C LYS A 145 28.44 8.16 -29.31
N LYS A 146 29.77 8.21 -29.38
CA LYS A 146 30.48 8.84 -30.51
C LYS A 146 31.16 7.81 -31.39
#